data_AF-A0A1H3P4G0-F1
#
_entry.id   AF-A0A1H3P4G0-F1
#
_cell.length_a   1.000
_cell.length_b   1.000
_cell.length_c   1.000
_cell.angle_alpha   90.00
_cell.angle_beta   90.00
_cell.angle_gamma   90.00
#
_symmetry.space_group_name_H-M   'P 1'
#
loop_
_entity.id
_entity.type
_entity.pdbx_description
1 polymer ?
#
loop_
_entity_poly.entity_id
_entity_poly.type
_entity_poly.pdbx_seq_one_letter_code
_entity_poly.pdbx_strand_id
1 'polypeptide(L)'
;MGNLEWKYADDPITEEIVGKIGQAMGIKFPKDYIECVKVNHGANVVPYCFDVEGIERVFGSLLSFDEGSSDYIVTDYNNSRATLPNGVIPFGIDPAGNLICFDYKNHNENLIVIFWEHEGVVYGKKKN
;
A
#
# COMPACT_ATOMS: atom_id res chain seq x y z
N MET A 1 12.01 -6.71 17.91
CA MET A 1 11.64 -6.25 16.55
C MET A 1 12.62 -6.88 15.60
N GLY A 2 12.16 -7.72 14.67
CA GLY A 2 13.04 -8.26 13.64
C GLY A 2 13.51 -7.13 12.71
N ASN A 3 14.70 -7.28 12.14
CA ASN A 3 15.14 -6.37 11.10
C ASN A 3 14.29 -6.61 9.85
N LEU A 4 13.64 -5.57 9.34
CA LEU A 4 12.98 -5.59 8.04
C LEU A 4 14.04 -5.42 6.96
N GLU A 5 13.96 -6.24 5.93
CA GLU A 5 14.82 -6.14 4.75
C GLU A 5 13.95 -6.10 3.48
N TRP A 6 14.09 -5.04 2.69
CA TRP A 6 13.46 -4.91 1.37
C TRP A 6 14.29 -5.62 0.32
N LYS A 7 13.63 -6.35 -0.58
CA LYS A 7 14.25 -7.15 -1.64
C LYS A 7 13.63 -6.81 -2.99
N TYR A 8 14.46 -6.81 -4.03
CA TYR A 8 14.02 -6.63 -5.41
C TYR A 8 13.28 -5.31 -5.64
N ALA A 9 13.74 -4.23 -4.99
CA ALA A 9 13.23 -2.90 -5.24
C ALA A 9 13.51 -2.48 -6.69
N ASP A 10 12.57 -1.73 -7.24
CA ASP A 10 12.74 -1.00 -8.50
C ASP A 10 13.78 0.13 -8.34
N ASP A 11 14.17 0.74 -9.46
CA ASP A 11 15.12 1.84 -9.45
C ASP A 11 14.62 3.01 -8.58
N PRO A 12 15.47 3.61 -7.73
CA PRO A 12 15.05 4.69 -6.84
C PRO A 12 14.43 5.88 -7.56
N ILE A 13 13.43 6.46 -6.92
CA ILE A 13 12.70 7.64 -7.41
C ILE A 13 12.82 8.81 -6.45
N THR A 14 12.45 10.00 -6.92
CA THR A 14 12.46 11.21 -6.10
C THR A 14 11.15 11.39 -5.35
N GLU A 15 11.21 12.12 -4.23
CA GLU A 15 10.01 12.58 -3.51
C GLU A 15 9.06 13.37 -4.43
N GLU A 16 9.60 14.12 -5.41
CA GLU A 16 8.81 14.85 -6.39
C GLU A 16 7.95 13.91 -7.25
N ILE A 17 8.50 12.76 -7.69
CA ILE A 17 7.75 11.76 -8.46
C ILE A 17 6.62 11.18 -7.62
N VAL A 18 6.92 10.74 -6.39
CA VAL A 18 5.93 10.19 -5.45
C VAL A 18 4.82 11.22 -5.18
N GLY A 19 5.20 12.48 -4.97
CA GLY A 19 4.28 13.59 -4.74
C GLY A 19 3.38 13.90 -5.95
N LYS A 20 3.94 13.91 -7.16
CA LYS A 20 3.16 14.11 -8.41
C LYS A 20 2.14 13.00 -8.62
N ILE A 21 2.54 11.74 -8.42
CA ILE A 21 1.62 10.59 -8.52
C ILE A 21 0.53 10.68 -7.45
N GLY A 22 0.88 10.97 -6.20
CA GLY A 22 -0.11 11.21 -5.14
C GLY A 22 -1.12 12.31 -5.51
N GLN A 23 -0.65 13.45 -6.03
CA GLN A 23 -1.52 14.53 -6.49
C GLN A 23 -2.43 14.10 -7.65
N ALA A 24 -1.92 13.33 -8.61
CA ALA A 24 -2.72 12.78 -9.71
C ALA A 24 -3.81 11.81 -9.22
N MET A 25 -3.53 11.08 -8.13
CA MET A 25 -4.50 10.23 -7.42
C MET A 25 -5.44 11.01 -6.49
N GLY A 26 -5.23 12.32 -6.32
CA GLY A 26 -6.06 13.18 -5.47
C GLY A 26 -5.74 13.12 -3.98
N ILE A 27 -4.55 12.63 -3.60
CA ILE A 27 -4.12 12.46 -2.20
C ILE A 27 -2.73 13.05 -1.93
N LYS A 28 -2.35 13.06 -0.64
CA LYS A 28 -0.97 13.26 -0.21
C LYS A 28 -0.54 12.02 0.57
N PHE A 29 0.54 11.40 0.12
CA PHE A 29 1.12 10.29 0.86
C PHE A 29 1.73 10.77 2.18
N PRO A 30 1.67 9.95 3.25
CA PRO A 30 2.35 10.28 4.50
C PRO A 30 3.87 10.23 4.31
N LYS A 31 4.58 11.08 5.09
CA LYS A 31 6.00 11.37 4.86
C LYS A 31 6.90 10.14 5.04
N ASP A 32 6.59 9.31 6.01
CA ASP A 32 7.29 8.05 6.27
C ASP A 32 7.13 7.05 5.12
N TYR A 33 5.94 6.97 4.52
CA TYR A 33 5.71 6.17 3.32
C TYR A 33 6.52 6.69 2.13
N ILE A 34 6.56 8.01 1.91
CA ILE A 34 7.39 8.62 0.85
C ILE A 34 8.86 8.23 1.02
N GLU A 35 9.42 8.36 2.23
CA GLU A 35 10.80 7.97 2.49
C GLU A 35 11.05 6.47 2.27
N CYS A 36 10.06 5.63 2.55
CA CYS A 36 10.12 4.20 2.28
C CYS A 36 10.14 3.90 0.77
N VAL A 37 9.15 4.37 0.00
CA VAL A 37 8.97 3.97 -1.40
C VAL A 37 9.98 4.59 -2.35
N LYS A 38 10.59 5.73 -1.99
CA LYS A 38 11.69 6.34 -2.76
C LYS A 38 12.80 5.35 -3.13
N VAL A 39 13.05 4.36 -2.28
CA VAL A 39 14.11 3.37 -2.49
C VAL A 39 13.63 1.92 -2.42
N ASN A 40 12.34 1.68 -2.13
CA ASN A 40 11.79 0.34 -1.95
C ASN A 40 10.50 0.07 -2.73
N HIS A 41 10.02 0.97 -3.59
CA HIS A 41 8.83 0.66 -4.41
C HIS A 41 9.06 -0.60 -5.28
N GLY A 42 7.99 -1.34 -5.53
CA GLY A 42 8.05 -2.66 -6.19
C GLY A 42 8.62 -3.80 -5.30
N ALA A 43 9.29 -3.48 -4.20
CA ALA A 43 10.02 -4.47 -3.40
C ALA A 43 9.10 -5.39 -2.58
N ASN A 44 9.58 -6.62 -2.37
CA ASN A 44 9.09 -7.50 -1.30
C ASN A 44 9.78 -7.16 0.02
N VAL A 45 9.21 -7.59 1.16
CA VAL A 45 9.82 -7.43 2.49
C VAL A 45 10.08 -8.77 3.16
N VAL A 46 11.16 -8.86 3.93
CA VAL A 46 11.49 -10.00 4.79
C VAL A 46 11.56 -9.55 6.25
N PRO A 47 10.86 -10.22 7.19
CA PRO A 47 9.84 -11.24 6.96
C PRO A 47 8.63 -10.69 6.19
N TYR A 48 8.05 -11.53 5.34
CA TYR A 48 6.88 -11.18 4.53
C TYR A 48 5.55 -11.28 5.31
N CYS A 49 5.53 -11.96 6.46
CA CYS A 49 4.28 -12.16 7.20
C CYS A 49 3.91 -10.95 8.07
N PHE A 50 2.61 -10.65 8.11
CA PHE A 50 2.01 -9.70 9.06
C PHE A 50 0.69 -10.24 9.61
N ASP A 51 0.26 -9.77 10.77
CA ASP A 51 -0.99 -10.21 11.41
C ASP A 51 -2.12 -9.21 11.14
N VAL A 52 -3.28 -9.73 10.76
CA VAL A 52 -4.53 -8.97 10.67
C VAL A 52 -5.59 -9.69 11.49
N GLU A 53 -5.94 -9.13 12.64
CA GLU A 53 -6.93 -9.69 13.57
C GLU A 53 -6.67 -11.15 13.99
N GLY A 54 -5.41 -11.53 14.18
CA GLY A 54 -5.02 -12.89 14.55
C GLY A 54 -4.90 -13.85 13.36
N ILE A 55 -5.03 -13.35 12.13
CA ILE A 55 -4.83 -14.12 10.90
C ILE A 55 -3.51 -13.67 10.27
N GLU A 56 -2.58 -14.60 10.09
CA GLU A 56 -1.34 -14.34 9.38
C GLU A 56 -1.61 -14.11 7.89
N ARG A 57 -1.07 -13.02 7.36
CA ARG A 57 -1.13 -12.59 5.96
C ARG A 57 0.27 -12.44 5.41
N VAL A 58 0.37 -12.43 4.09
CA VAL A 58 1.65 -12.26 3.38
C VAL A 58 1.67 -10.89 2.72
N PHE A 59 2.70 -10.11 3.00
CA PHE A 59 3.02 -8.90 2.28
C PHE A 59 3.77 -9.32 1.02
N GLY A 60 3.11 -9.24 -0.12
CA GLY A 60 3.70 -9.56 -1.42
C GLY A 60 4.73 -8.48 -1.74
N SER A 61 4.27 -7.33 -2.22
CA SER A 61 5.13 -6.21 -2.61
C SER A 61 4.52 -4.87 -2.24
N LEU A 62 5.39 -3.85 -2.16
CA LEU A 62 4.96 -2.48 -2.37
C LEU A 62 4.54 -2.31 -3.83
N LEU A 63 3.47 -1.57 -4.08
CA LEU A 63 3.11 -1.20 -5.44
C LEU A 63 4.22 -0.32 -6.05
N SER A 64 4.45 -0.53 -7.34
CA SER A 64 5.49 0.18 -8.08
C SER A 64 5.04 1.59 -8.45
N PHE A 65 6.00 2.50 -8.54
CA PHE A 65 5.81 3.84 -9.10
C PHE A 65 6.34 3.94 -10.54
N ASP A 66 6.84 2.84 -11.11
CA ASP A 66 7.18 2.74 -12.53
C ASP A 66 5.92 2.48 -13.36
N GLU A 67 5.62 3.37 -14.30
CA GLU A 67 4.48 3.25 -15.23
C GLU A 67 4.56 1.99 -16.12
N GLY A 68 5.76 1.43 -16.32
CA GLY A 68 5.97 0.19 -17.05
C GLY A 68 5.73 -1.09 -16.24
N SER A 69 5.57 -0.98 -14.92
CA SER A 69 5.35 -2.13 -14.04
C SER A 69 3.92 -2.67 -14.17
N SER A 70 3.76 -3.99 -14.05
CA SER A 70 2.42 -4.61 -13.91
C SER A 70 1.71 -4.16 -12.65
N ASP A 71 2.47 -3.78 -11.63
CA ASP A 71 1.99 -3.44 -10.29
C ASP A 71 2.05 -1.91 -10.08
N TYR A 72 1.92 -1.15 -11.18
CA TYR A 72 1.95 0.31 -11.13
C TYR A 72 0.78 0.84 -10.32
N ILE A 73 1.08 1.59 -9.26
CA ILE A 73 0.13 2.05 -8.24
C ILE A 73 -1.10 2.77 -8.82
N VAL A 74 -0.94 3.55 -9.89
CA VAL A 74 -2.07 4.26 -10.51
C VAL A 74 -2.97 3.29 -11.28
N THR A 75 -2.38 2.32 -11.99
CA THR A 75 -3.14 1.28 -12.70
C THR A 75 -3.90 0.40 -11.70
N ASP A 76 -3.23 -0.08 -10.65
CA ASP A 76 -3.86 -0.87 -9.60
C ASP A 76 -5.00 -0.13 -8.90
N TYR A 77 -4.78 1.14 -8.55
CA TYR A 77 -5.83 1.96 -7.95
C TYR A 77 -7.02 2.15 -8.90
N ASN A 78 -6.79 2.42 -10.18
CA ASN A 78 -7.87 2.58 -11.15
C ASN A 78 -8.66 1.28 -11.37
N ASN A 79 -7.98 0.14 -11.42
CA ASN A 79 -8.60 -1.17 -11.59
C ASN A 79 -9.46 -1.57 -10.38
N SER A 80 -9.00 -1.24 -9.17
CA SER A 80 -9.69 -1.56 -7.92
C SER A 80 -10.73 -0.51 -7.49
N ARG A 81 -10.82 0.64 -8.17
CA ARG A 81 -11.71 1.76 -7.81
C ARG A 81 -13.19 1.41 -7.78
N ALA A 82 -13.62 0.42 -8.55
CA ALA A 82 -15.02 -0.02 -8.58
C ALA A 82 -15.45 -0.76 -7.31
N THR A 83 -14.50 -1.37 -6.59
CA THR A 83 -14.75 -2.16 -5.38
C THR A 83 -14.24 -1.46 -4.12
N LEU A 84 -13.15 -0.69 -4.23
CA LEU A 84 -12.60 0.07 -3.11
C LEU A 84 -13.55 1.19 -2.66
N PRO A 85 -13.72 1.39 -1.35
CA PRO A 85 -14.45 2.53 -0.85
C PRO A 85 -13.72 3.84 -1.14
N ASN A 86 -14.47 4.93 -1.38
CA ASN A 86 -13.89 6.26 -1.59
C ASN A 86 -12.92 6.65 -0.47
N GLY A 87 -11.72 7.13 -0.84
CA GLY A 87 -10.68 7.52 0.12
C GLY A 87 -9.81 6.35 0.61
N VAL A 88 -9.99 5.14 0.08
CA VAL A 88 -9.09 4.01 0.34
C VAL A 88 -8.11 3.89 -0.83
N ILE A 89 -6.81 3.96 -0.53
CA ILE A 89 -5.74 3.98 -1.54
C ILE A 89 -4.81 2.78 -1.33
N PRO A 90 -4.66 1.88 -2.31
CA PRO A 90 -3.75 0.75 -2.19
C PRO A 90 -2.30 1.22 -2.26
N PHE A 91 -1.43 0.56 -1.50
CA PHE A 91 0.02 0.80 -1.52
C PHE A 91 0.84 -0.48 -1.53
N GLY A 92 0.22 -1.62 -1.24
CA GLY A 92 0.84 -2.93 -1.33
C GLY A 92 -0.17 -3.98 -1.75
N ILE A 93 0.34 -5.13 -2.14
CA ILE A 93 -0.45 -6.27 -2.62
C ILE A 93 0.08 -7.57 -2.00
N ASP A 94 -0.80 -8.52 -1.73
CA ASP A 94 -0.41 -9.88 -1.36
C ASP A 94 -0.29 -10.80 -2.61
N PRO A 95 0.30 -12.00 -2.49
CA PRO A 95 0.42 -12.91 -3.63
C PRO A 95 -0.92 -13.39 -4.23
N ALA A 96 -2.04 -13.18 -3.53
CA ALA A 96 -3.38 -13.55 -3.98
C ALA A 96 -4.14 -12.37 -4.63
N GLY A 97 -3.53 -11.18 -4.70
CA GLY A 97 -4.15 -9.99 -5.27
C GLY A 97 -5.02 -9.18 -4.29
N ASN A 98 -4.97 -9.50 -2.99
CA ASN A 98 -5.59 -8.65 -1.96
C ASN A 98 -4.72 -7.42 -1.72
N LEU A 99 -5.36 -6.30 -1.40
CA LEU A 99 -4.70 -5.01 -1.31
C LEU A 99 -4.43 -4.62 0.14
N ILE A 100 -3.26 -4.05 0.40
CA ILE A 100 -2.97 -3.32 1.62
C ILE A 100 -3.14 -1.82 1.31
N CYS A 101 -4.01 -1.15 2.05
CA CYS A 101 -4.47 0.19 1.71
C CYS A 101 -4.32 1.18 2.86
N PHE A 102 -4.09 2.44 2.53
CA PHE A 102 -4.34 3.56 3.42
C PHE A 102 -5.83 3.91 3.40
N ASP A 103 -6.44 4.06 4.57
CA ASP A 103 -7.78 4.62 4.73
C ASP A 103 -7.70 6.11 5.12
N TYR A 104 -7.99 6.98 4.17
CA TYR A 104 -8.05 8.42 4.36
C TYR A 104 -9.41 8.91 4.89
N LYS A 105 -10.39 8.02 5.14
CA LYS A 105 -11.71 8.44 5.62
C LYS A 105 -11.62 8.98 7.04
N ASN A 106 -11.92 10.27 7.22
CA ASN A 106 -12.00 10.94 8.52
C ASN A 106 -10.69 10.93 9.35
N HIS A 107 -9.54 10.68 8.70
CA HIS A 107 -8.25 10.54 9.37
C HIS A 107 -7.22 11.48 8.75
N ASN A 108 -7.18 12.73 9.23
CA ASN A 108 -6.23 13.74 8.74
C ASN A 108 -4.81 13.57 9.32
N GLU A 109 -4.66 12.90 10.48
CA GLU A 109 -3.38 12.81 11.20
C GLU A 109 -2.93 11.37 11.51
N ASN A 110 -3.84 10.40 11.52
CA ASN A 110 -3.55 8.99 11.83
C ASN A 110 -4.16 8.09 10.76
N LEU A 111 -3.50 8.00 9.61
CA LEU A 111 -3.93 7.10 8.54
C LEU A 111 -3.93 5.67 9.06
N ILE A 112 -5.07 5.00 8.87
CA ILE A 112 -5.21 3.59 9.24
C ILE A 112 -4.79 2.77 8.03
N VAL A 113 -3.99 1.72 8.27
CA VAL A 113 -3.72 0.69 7.26
C VAL A 113 -4.80 -0.38 7.38
N ILE A 114 -5.45 -0.70 6.27
CA ILE A 114 -6.46 -1.76 6.18
C ILE A 114 -6.04 -2.81 5.17
N PHE A 115 -6.52 -4.04 5.38
CA PHE A 115 -6.38 -5.14 4.44
C PHE A 115 -7.70 -5.32 3.69
N TRP A 116 -7.67 -5.20 2.36
CA TRP A 116 -8.82 -5.29 1.49
C TRP A 116 -8.78 -6.60 0.70
N GLU A 117 -9.60 -7.55 1.12
CA GLU A 117 -9.77 -8.81 0.41
C GLU A 117 -10.66 -8.64 -0.81
N HIS A 118 -10.23 -9.19 -1.94
CA HIS A 118 -10.97 -9.15 -3.19
C HIS A 118 -12.30 -9.94 -3.12
N GLU A 119 -12.47 -10.78 -2.10
CA GLU A 119 -13.68 -11.60 -1.88
C GLU A 119 -14.60 -11.13 -0.71
N GLY A 120 -14.25 -10.08 0.03
CA GLY A 120 -15.14 -9.53 1.08
C GLY A 120 -14.41 -8.79 2.21
N VAL A 121 -14.85 -7.58 2.53
CA VAL A 121 -14.20 -6.69 3.51
C VAL A 121 -14.20 -7.25 4.94
N VAL A 122 -13.04 -7.33 5.58
CA VAL A 122 -12.91 -7.53 7.04
C VAL A 122 -12.56 -6.19 7.69
N TYR A 123 -13.44 -5.66 8.53
CA TYR A 123 -13.20 -4.41 9.26
C TYR A 123 -12.59 -4.69 10.64
N GLY A 124 -11.40 -4.12 10.86
CA GLY A 124 -10.74 -4.03 12.17
C GLY A 124 -11.63 -3.41 13.25
N LYS A 125 -12.14 -4.20 14.21
CA LYS A 125 -12.87 -3.61 15.36
C LYS A 125 -11.88 -3.07 16.39
N LYS A 126 -11.96 -1.76 16.69
CA LYS A 126 -11.38 -1.21 17.92
C LYS A 126 -12.02 -1.92 19.12
N LYS A 127 -11.19 -2.56 19.95
CA LYS A 127 -11.60 -3.04 21.28
C LYS A 127 -12.00 -1.83 22.13
N ASN A 128 -13.21 -1.90 22.72
CA ASN A 128 -13.61 -1.06 23.86
C ASN A 128 -12.79 -1.40 25.09
#